data_AF-A0A7S1E2W6-F1
#
_entry.id   AF-A0A7S1E2W6-F1
#
_cell.length_a   1.000
_cell.length_b   1.000
_cell.length_c   1.000
_cell.angle_alpha   90.00
_cell.angle_beta   90.00
_cell.angle_gamma   90.00
#
_symmetry.space_group_name_H-M   'P 1'
#
loop_
_entity.id
_entity.type
_entity.pdbx_description
1 polymer ?
#
loop_
_entity_poly.entity_id
_entity_poly.type
_entity_poly.pdbx_seq_one_letter_code
_entity_poly.pdbx_strand_id
1 'polypeptide(L)'
;CGGIFAPSLFMGATLGSAYSQVVRGIFGLNLGSSPSYAIIGASAVLAATFRAPITAVILLFELTREYDVIVPLMSTAAFATLTIDILESLGGKSSDPTWAWWWTINSPAAEVDVREAVM
;
A
#
# COMPACT_ATOMS: atom_id res chain seq x y z
N CYS A 1 5.82 1.63 22.16
CA CYS A 1 5.16 1.92 20.88
C CYS A 1 6.16 1.70 19.75
N GLY A 2 6.17 0.52 19.12
CA GLY A 2 7.02 0.25 17.95
C GLY A 2 6.30 0.72 16.69
N GLY A 3 6.92 1.61 15.91
CA GLY A 3 6.33 2.09 14.66
C GLY A 3 6.48 1.06 13.54
N ILE A 4 5.47 0.95 12.66
CA ILE A 4 5.49 0.10 11.45
C ILE A 4 6.42 0.63 10.34
N PHE A 5 7.08 1.76 10.59
CA PHE A 5 7.93 2.47 9.63
C PHE A 5 9.24 1.73 9.31
N ALA A 6 10.00 1.33 10.34
CA ALA A 6 11.25 0.59 10.13
C ALA A 6 11.06 -0.78 9.44
N PRO A 7 10.09 -1.63 9.84
CA PRO A 7 9.90 -2.92 9.18
C PRO A 7 9.42 -2.78 7.72
N SER A 8 8.60 -1.78 7.40
CA SER A 8 8.16 -1.53 6.01
C SER A 8 9.32 -1.09 5.12
N LEU A 9 10.20 -0.22 5.62
CA LEU A 9 11.43 0.18 4.93
C LEU A 9 12.34 -1.00 4.65
N PHE A 10 12.56 -1.86 5.65
CA PHE A 10 13.38 -3.06 5.49
C PHE A 10 12.78 -4.01 4.46
N MET A 11 11.47 -4.22 4.50
CA MET A 11 10.79 -5.13 3.57
C MET A 11 10.84 -4.61 2.13
N GLY A 12 10.64 -3.30 1.92
CA GLY A 12 10.77 -2.72 0.58
C GLY A 12 12.22 -2.69 0.08
N ALA A 13 13.20 -2.42 0.94
CA ALA A 13 14.62 -2.43 0.56
C ALA A 13 15.12 -3.82 0.18
N THR A 14 14.71 -4.85 0.93
CA THR A 14 15.07 -6.25 0.63
C THR A 14 14.41 -6.72 -0.66
N LEU A 15 13.13 -6.40 -0.90
CA LEU A 15 12.45 -6.70 -2.17
C LEU A 15 13.10 -5.98 -3.36
N GLY A 16 13.43 -4.69 -3.23
CA GLY A 16 14.12 -3.93 -4.27
C GLY A 16 15.53 -4.47 -4.57
N SER A 17 16.27 -4.87 -3.53
CA SER A 17 17.58 -5.50 -3.70
C SER A 17 17.48 -6.87 -4.37
N ALA A 18 16.52 -7.70 -3.98
CA ALA A 18 16.25 -8.98 -4.63
C ALA A 18 15.88 -8.79 -6.12
N TYR A 19 15.04 -7.80 -6.41
CA TYR A 19 14.69 -7.45 -7.79
C TYR A 19 15.91 -7.09 -8.64
N SER A 20 16.86 -6.32 -8.10
CA SER A 20 18.07 -5.96 -8.83
C SER A 20 18.94 -7.18 -9.18
N GLN A 21 19.02 -8.17 -8.29
CA GLN A 21 19.77 -9.41 -8.55
C GLN A 21 19.09 -10.25 -9.64
N VAL A 22 17.76 -10.36 -9.61
CA VAL A 22 16.98 -11.08 -10.61
C VAL A 22 17.12 -10.44 -11.99
N VAL A 23 16.99 -9.11 -12.08
CA VAL A 23 17.13 -8.37 -13.35
C VAL A 23 18.54 -8.54 -13.93
N ARG A 24 19.58 -8.43 -13.09
CA ARG A 24 20.96 -8.62 -13.53
C ARG A 24 21.22 -10.05 -14.00
N GLY A 25 20.66 -11.05 -13.32
CA GLY A 25 20.81 -12.46 -13.68
C GLY A 25 20.09 -12.86 -14.97
N ILE A 26 18.90 -12.31 -15.23
CA ILE A 26 18.09 -12.69 -16.39
C ILE A 26 18.45 -11.85 -17.63
N PHE A 27 18.58 -10.54 -17.48
CA PHE A 27 18.73 -9.63 -18.62
C PHE A 27 20.18 -9.19 -18.85
N GLY A 28 21.11 -9.46 -17.93
CA GLY A 28 22.49 -8.97 -18.02
C GLY A 28 22.61 -7.44 -18.01
N LEU A 29 21.51 -6.73 -17.74
CA LEU A 29 21.43 -5.27 -17.78
C LEU A 29 21.90 -4.71 -16.44
N ASN A 30 22.94 -3.88 -16.47
CA ASN A 30 23.44 -3.16 -15.31
C ASN A 30 22.86 -1.73 -15.28
N LEU A 31 21.59 -1.62 -14.90
CA LEU A 31 20.78 -0.40 -14.98
C LEU A 31 21.00 0.59 -13.80
N GLY A 32 22.08 0.44 -13.03
CA GLY A 32 22.42 1.37 -11.95
C GLY A 32 23.17 0.72 -10.79
N SER A 33 23.46 1.49 -9.75
CA SER A 33 24.06 0.95 -8.53
C SER A 33 23.03 0.10 -7.76
N SER A 34 23.49 -1.01 -7.18
CA SER A 34 22.62 -1.92 -6.40
C SER A 34 21.80 -1.23 -5.29
N PRO A 35 22.32 -0.18 -4.61
CA PRO A 35 21.55 0.57 -3.61
C PRO A 35 20.34 1.33 -4.16
N SER A 36 20.40 1.87 -5.38
CA SER A 36 19.31 2.67 -5.96
C SER A 36 18.01 1.86 -6.06
N TYR A 37 18.10 0.57 -6.40
CA TYR A 37 16.95 -0.33 -6.47
C TYR A 37 16.33 -0.63 -5.11
N ALA A 38 17.14 -0.73 -4.05
CA ALA A 38 16.63 -0.92 -2.69
C ALA A 38 15.84 0.32 -2.24
N ILE A 39 16.33 1.52 -2.57
CA ILE A 39 15.67 2.80 -2.26
C ILE A 39 14.31 2.91 -2.97
N ILE A 40 14.28 2.56 -4.26
CA ILE A 40 13.05 2.56 -5.06
C ILE A 40 12.02 1.58 -4.48
N GLY A 41 12.43 0.36 -4.12
CA GLY A 41 11.56 -0.64 -3.50
C GLY A 41 11.04 -0.22 -2.12
N ALA A 42 11.89 0.38 -1.27
CA ALA A 42 11.50 0.94 0.01
C ALA A 42 10.43 2.03 -0.13
N SER A 43 10.60 2.91 -1.12
CA SER A 43 9.66 4.00 -1.39
C SER A 43 8.28 3.51 -1.82
N ALA A 44 8.23 2.42 -2.60
CA ALA A 44 6.99 1.81 -3.06
C ALA A 44 6.16 1.29 -1.87
N VAL A 45 6.79 0.56 -0.96
CA VAL A 45 6.12 0.00 0.22
C VAL A 45 5.64 1.12 1.16
N LEU A 46 6.43 2.18 1.32
CA LEU A 46 6.04 3.33 2.14
C LEU A 46 4.88 4.13 1.53
N ALA A 47 4.93 4.40 0.22
CA ALA A 47 3.85 5.08 -0.49
C ALA A 47 2.54 4.29 -0.40
N ALA A 48 2.64 2.96 -0.52
CA ALA A 48 1.52 2.04 -0.36
C ALA A 48 0.93 2.04 1.06
N THR A 49 1.79 2.00 2.08
CA THR A 49 1.37 1.92 3.49
C THR A 49 0.68 3.20 3.95
N PHE A 50 1.22 4.37 3.57
CA PHE A 50 0.72 5.66 4.05
C PHE A 50 -0.30 6.32 3.13
N ARG A 51 -0.58 5.75 1.94
CA ARG A 51 -1.47 6.32 0.91
C ARG A 51 -1.16 7.80 0.63
N ALA A 52 0.12 8.16 0.69
CA ALA A 52 0.62 9.53 0.58
C ALA A 52 1.93 9.53 -0.24
N PRO A 53 1.85 9.51 -1.59
CA PRO A 53 3.01 9.29 -2.44
C PRO A 53 4.03 10.43 -2.37
N ILE A 54 3.58 11.68 -2.28
CA ILE A 54 4.48 12.85 -2.16
C ILE A 54 5.26 12.80 -0.83
N THR A 55 4.58 12.49 0.27
CA THR A 55 5.21 12.36 1.60
C THR A 55 6.24 11.24 1.62
N ALA A 56 5.94 10.09 1.01
CA ALA A 56 6.86 8.96 0.93
C ALA A 56 8.12 9.29 0.12
N VAL A 57 7.96 9.99 -1.02
CA VAL A 57 9.10 10.42 -1.85
C VAL A 57 9.98 11.41 -1.11
N ILE A 58 9.42 12.45 -0.48
CA ILE A 58 10.18 13.44 0.29
C ILE A 58 10.96 12.77 1.41
N LEU A 59 10.32 11.85 2.12
CA LEU A 59 10.94 11.14 3.23
C LEU A 59 12.13 10.30 2.76
N LEU A 60 11.98 9.54 1.68
CA LEU A 60 13.08 8.75 1.14
C LEU A 60 14.20 9.61 0.56
N PHE A 61 13.84 10.70 -0.11
CA PHE A 61 14.79 11.68 -0.61
C PHE A 61 15.65 12.25 0.52
N GLU A 62 15.05 12.65 1.64
CA GLU A 62 15.79 13.15 2.80
C GLU A 62 16.72 12.08 3.42
N LEU A 63 16.27 10.83 3.46
CA LEU A 63 17.07 9.72 4.00
C LEU A 63 18.26 9.33 3.11
N THR A 64 18.15 9.49 1.79
CA THR A 64 19.17 9.02 0.84
C THR A 64 20.03 10.15 0.27
N ARG A 65 19.50 11.37 0.20
CA ARG A 65 20.17 12.59 -0.33
C ARG A 65 20.76 12.42 -1.73
N GLU A 66 20.19 11.53 -2.53
CA GLU A 66 20.67 11.23 -3.88
C GLU A 66 19.67 11.72 -4.93
N TYR A 67 20.08 12.72 -5.71
CA TYR A 67 19.21 13.41 -6.67
C TYR A 67 18.94 12.61 -7.93
N ASP A 68 19.86 11.72 -8.33
CA ASP A 68 19.75 10.94 -9.56
C ASP A 68 18.54 9.97 -9.51
N VAL A 69 18.16 9.55 -8.29
CA VAL A 69 17.11 8.56 -8.07
C VAL A 69 15.73 9.20 -7.87
N ILE A 70 15.61 10.53 -7.88
CA ILE A 70 14.35 11.23 -7.52
C ILE A 70 13.24 10.98 -8.54
N VAL A 71 13.57 10.98 -9.82
CA VAL A 71 12.61 10.76 -10.93
C VAL A 71 12.04 9.34 -10.87
N PRO A 72 12.85 8.26 -10.80
CA PRO A 72 12.31 6.90 -10.67
C PRO A 72 11.60 6.66 -9.32
N LEU A 73 11.98 7.37 -8.26
CA LEU A 73 11.26 7.36 -6.97
C LEU A 73 9.81 7.83 -7.13
N MET A 74 9.61 8.99 -7.76
CA MET A 74 8.28 9.57 -7.97
C MET A 74 7.39 8.67 -8.83
N SER A 75 7.94 8.12 -9.92
CA SER A 75 7.18 7.20 -10.76
C SER A 75 6.77 5.95 -9.98
N THR A 76 7.68 5.38 -9.20
CA THR A 76 7.40 4.15 -8.44
C THR A 76 6.36 4.38 -7.36
N ALA A 77 6.45 5.48 -6.61
CA ALA A 77 5.46 5.86 -5.62
C ALA A 77 4.06 6.05 -6.24
N ALA A 78 3.99 6.67 -7.43
CA ALA A 78 2.73 6.81 -8.16
C ALA A 78 2.17 5.45 -8.62
N PHE A 79 3.01 4.56 -9.16
CA PHE A 79 2.57 3.21 -9.54
C PHE A 79 2.08 2.40 -8.33
N ALA A 80 2.73 2.53 -7.18
CA ALA A 80 2.31 1.84 -5.96
C ALA A 80 0.90 2.28 -5.52
N THR A 81 0.62 3.59 -5.50
CA THR A 81 -0.70 4.11 -5.15
C THR A 81 -1.75 3.74 -6.21
N LEU A 82 -1.41 3.83 -7.50
CA LEU A 82 -2.31 3.41 -8.57
C LEU A 82 -2.67 1.93 -8.47
N THR A 83 -1.71 1.07 -8.09
CA THR A 83 -1.96 -0.36 -7.90
C THR A 83 -2.96 -0.61 -6.76
N ILE A 84 -2.90 0.19 -5.70
CA ILE A 84 -3.87 0.14 -4.59
C ILE A 84 -5.25 0.59 -5.05
N ASP A 85 -5.33 1.71 -5.78
CA ASP A 85 -6.60 2.23 -6.27
C ASP A 85 -7.29 1.23 -7.21
N ILE A 86 -6.50 0.57 -8.07
CA ILE A 86 -6.98 -0.52 -8.94
C ILE A 86 -7.43 -1.72 -8.10
N LEU A 87 -6.65 -2.11 -7.09
CA LEU A 87 -7.00 -3.23 -6.21
C LEU A 87 -8.31 -2.96 -5.47
N GLU A 88 -8.54 -1.73 -5.00
CA GLU A 88 -9.78 -1.32 -4.36
C GLU A 88 -10.96 -1.29 -5.34
N SER A 89 -10.72 -0.88 -6.59
CA SER A 89 -11.72 -0.93 -7.64
C SER A 89 -12.14 -2.37 -7.98
N LEU A 90 -11.23 -3.34 -7.89
CA LEU A 90 -11.51 -4.76 -8.12
C LEU A 90 -12.08 -5.45 -6.87
N GLY A 91 -11.66 -5.00 -5.69
CA GLY A 91 -12.14 -5.44 -4.37
C GLY A 91 -13.54 -4.95 -4.01
N GLY A 92 -14.27 -4.40 -4.99
CA GLY A 92 -15.71 -4.19 -5.01
C GLY A 92 -16.31 -3.93 -3.65
N LYS A 93 -16.12 -2.71 -3.12
CA LYS A 93 -16.82 -2.10 -1.98
C LYS A 93 -17.71 -3.06 -1.17
N SER A 94 -17.12 -4.04 -0.48
CA SER A 94 -17.79 -4.81 0.58
C SER A 94 -17.70 -4.00 1.87
N SER A 95 -18.17 -2.75 1.79
CA SER A 95 -18.38 -1.89 2.94
C SER A 95 -19.88 -1.74 3.13
N ASP A 96 -20.57 -2.87 3.22
CA ASP A 96 -21.65 -2.94 4.18
C ASP A 96 -20.93 -2.93 5.51
N PRO A 97 -21.03 -1.86 6.31
CA PRO A 97 -20.51 -1.96 7.64
C PRO A 97 -21.27 -3.13 8.30
N THR A 98 -20.57 -4.11 8.86
CA THR A 98 -21.25 -5.21 9.58
C THR A 98 -22.10 -4.68 10.75
N TRP A 99 -21.81 -3.46 11.22
CA TRP A 99 -22.66 -2.71 12.14
C TRP A 99 -23.93 -2.12 11.49
N ALA A 100 -23.96 -1.88 10.18
CA ALA A 100 -25.16 -1.43 9.48
C ALA A 100 -26.21 -2.55 9.43
N TRP A 101 -25.77 -3.81 9.31
CA TRP A 101 -26.65 -4.96 9.48
C TRP A 101 -27.21 -5.05 10.92
N TRP A 102 -26.44 -4.65 11.93
CA TRP A 102 -26.92 -4.57 13.32
C TRP A 102 -28.09 -3.58 13.46
N TRP A 103 -28.07 -2.44 12.74
CA TRP A 103 -29.23 -1.54 12.66
C TRP A 103 -30.43 -2.18 11.96
N THR A 104 -30.23 -2.94 10.90
CA THR A 104 -31.35 -3.61 10.19
C THR A 104 -32.05 -4.68 11.06
N ILE A 105 -31.31 -5.36 11.94
CA ILE A 105 -31.88 -6.34 12.88
C ILE A 105 -32.47 -5.69 14.12
N ASN A 106 -31.80 -4.68 14.67
CA ASN A 106 -32.26 -3.97 15.87
C ASN A 106 -33.23 -2.82 15.53
N SER A 107 -33.83 -2.84 14.34
CA SER A 107 -34.84 -1.88 13.92
C SER A 107 -36.17 -2.17 14.63
N PRO A 108 -36.82 -1.18 15.27
CA PRO A 108 -38.06 -1.39 16.02
C PRO A 108 -39.24 -1.89 15.15
N ALA A 109 -39.12 -1.85 13.82
CA ALA A 109 -40.10 -2.41 12.89
C ALA A 109 -40.06 -3.95 12.83
N ALA A 110 -38.91 -4.59 13.04
CA ALA A 110 -38.76 -6.05 13.01
C ALA A 110 -39.37 -6.72 14.26
N GLU A 111 -39.44 -6.00 15.39
CA GLU A 111 -40.00 -6.52 16.64
C GLU A 111 -41.54 -6.48 16.66
N VAL A 112 -42.17 -5.64 15.84
CA VAL A 112 -43.65 -5.57 15.72
C VAL A 112 -44.18 -6.74 14.88
N ASP A 113 -43.51 -7.09 13.78
CA ASP A 113 -43.92 -8.17 12.86
C ASP A 113 -43.88 -9.56 13.54
N VAL A 114 -42.87 -9.81 14.38
CA VAL A 114 -42.76 -11.06 15.16
C VAL A 114 -43.87 -11.19 16.21
N ARG A 115 -44.41 -10.07 16.72
CA ARG A 115 -45.47 -10.09 17.74
C ARG A 115 -46.86 -10.33 17.13
N GLU A 116 -47.09 -9.92 15.89
CA GLU A 116 -48.35 -10.18 15.17
C GLU A 116 -48.43 -11.61 14.62
N ALA A 117 -47.30 -12.24 14.30
CA ALA A 117 -47.26 -13.63 13.84
C ALA A 117 -47.47 -14.70 14.95
N VAL A 118 -47.49 -14.30 16.23
CA VAL A 118 -47.60 -15.18 17.42
C VAL A 118 -48.98 -15.06 18.09
N MET A 119 -49.90 -14.25 17.54
CA MET A 119 -51.29 -14.12 17.96
C MET A 119 -52.25 -14.69 16.91
#